data_AF-A0AA93BZ57-F1
#
_entry.id   AF-A0AA93BZ57-F1
#
_cell.length_a   1.000
_cell.length_b   1.000
_cell.length_c   1.000
_cell.angle_alpha   90.00
_cell.angle_beta   90.00
_cell.angle_gamma   90.00
#
_symmetry.space_group_name_H-M   'P 1'
#
loop_
_entity.id
_entity.type
_entity.pdbx_description
1 polymer ?
#
loop_
_entity_poly.entity_id
_entity_poly.type
_entity_poly.pdbx_seq_one_letter_code
_entity_poly.pdbx_strand_id
1 'polypeptide(L)'
;MASLLIDDIPTAIKTVKQQLRQALPNYREVFLALEDNIRRQVEQIRRELAAGQNPVPQIDAEDILQQRVSEQQKALIKQRGACAIRGVFPRSRAEAWNRDIGNYLDHNNFVERLKNAAEDNYFGKLAAGKPQIYGIYWSKPQVEARQDARMHAVQVFLNSLWETESNGKQHFDPTRVATYADRTRRRPPNSSSLGLSPHVDSGTIERWLDENFRYVYRHVFSGDWQAYDPFAADGRTEVREIASPAVCSMFRTFQGWTALTPQRTNAGTLNLVPIANAMAYVLLRALQDDVAEDDLCDAAPGRALSISEKWHPLLLSGISPIPDLEPGDTVFWHCDVIHAVENEHNGEFDSNVMYIAAAPGCEKNDAYLQRQLPSFIAGKTPPDFAPDDFEVDFNGRATADLLTPLGKQQLGIK
;
A
#
# COMPACT_ATOMS: atom_id res chain seq x y z
N MET A 1 4.11 -5.69 -19.05
CA MET A 1 5.56 -5.36 -19.10
C MET A 1 6.36 -6.55 -18.61
N ALA A 2 7.56 -6.76 -19.15
CA ALA A 2 8.46 -7.81 -18.66
C ALA A 2 9.02 -7.43 -17.28
N SER A 3 9.21 -8.43 -16.40
CA SER A 3 9.88 -8.25 -15.10
C SER A 3 11.32 -7.82 -15.28
N LEU A 4 11.86 -7.10 -14.29
CA LEU A 4 13.28 -6.76 -14.26
C LEU A 4 14.11 -8.01 -13.96
N LEU A 5 15.13 -8.29 -14.77
CA LEU A 5 16.07 -9.39 -14.58
C LEU A 5 17.46 -8.79 -14.30
N ILE A 6 18.06 -9.16 -13.16
CA ILE A 6 19.40 -8.72 -12.76
C ILE A 6 20.15 -9.96 -12.27
N ASP A 7 21.20 -10.34 -13.00
CA ASP A 7 21.96 -11.56 -12.73
C ASP A 7 22.89 -11.42 -11.51
N ASP A 8 23.52 -10.25 -11.34
CA ASP A 8 24.43 -9.93 -10.23
C ASP A 8 24.02 -8.59 -9.59
N ILE A 9 23.23 -8.70 -8.51
CA ILE A 9 22.67 -7.54 -7.81
C ILE A 9 23.75 -6.68 -7.15
N PRO A 10 24.71 -7.22 -6.36
CA PRO A 10 25.79 -6.42 -5.78
C PRO A 10 26.58 -5.61 -6.83
N THR A 11 26.94 -6.24 -7.96
CA THR A 11 27.63 -5.54 -9.05
C THR A 11 26.75 -4.47 -9.68
N ALA A 12 25.47 -4.76 -9.92
CA ALA A 12 24.53 -3.79 -10.47
C ALA A 12 24.35 -2.58 -9.54
N ILE A 13 24.21 -2.80 -8.22
CA ILE A 13 24.16 -1.73 -7.22
C ILE A 13 25.41 -0.87 -7.29
N LYS A 14 26.59 -1.49 -7.26
CA LYS A 14 27.86 -0.76 -7.34
C LYS A 14 27.95 0.11 -8.58
N THR A 15 27.66 -0.44 -9.76
CA THR A 15 27.70 0.29 -11.03
C THR A 15 26.71 1.45 -11.03
N VAL A 16 25.45 1.22 -10.66
CA VAL A 16 24.42 2.27 -10.67
C VAL A 16 24.71 3.34 -9.63
N LYS A 17 25.15 2.98 -8.42
CA LYS A 17 25.51 3.95 -7.38
C LYS A 17 26.68 4.84 -7.80
N GLN A 18 27.69 4.29 -8.47
CA GLN A 18 28.77 5.08 -9.07
C GLN A 18 28.25 6.04 -10.14
N GLN A 19 27.39 5.58 -11.06
CA GLN A 19 26.79 6.44 -12.08
C GLN A 19 25.95 7.57 -11.48
N LEU A 20 25.12 7.28 -10.47
CA LEU A 20 24.29 8.28 -9.80
C LEU A 20 25.13 9.31 -9.05
N ARG A 21 26.20 8.89 -8.34
CA ARG A 21 27.11 9.82 -7.65
C ARG A 21 27.93 10.67 -8.64
N GLN A 22 28.27 10.13 -9.81
CA GLN A 22 28.91 10.91 -10.89
C GLN A 22 27.96 11.93 -11.51
N ALA A 23 26.69 11.57 -11.70
CA ALA A 23 25.66 12.46 -12.24
C ALA A 23 25.25 13.57 -11.24
N LEU A 24 25.34 13.28 -9.94
CA LEU A 24 25.04 14.22 -8.86
C LEU A 24 26.28 14.37 -7.94
N PRO A 25 27.36 15.03 -8.37
CA PRO A 25 28.63 15.06 -7.62
C PRO A 25 28.51 15.74 -6.24
N ASN A 26 27.50 16.58 -6.04
CA ASN A 26 27.16 17.22 -4.77
C ASN A 26 26.04 16.50 -3.99
N TYR A 27 25.89 15.17 -4.15
CA TYR A 27 24.86 14.35 -3.51
C TYR A 27 24.75 14.54 -1.98
N ARG A 28 25.85 14.89 -1.30
CA ARG A 28 25.86 15.15 0.14
C ARG A 28 25.16 16.47 0.50
N GLU A 29 25.48 17.54 -0.22
CA GLU A 29 24.88 18.86 0.01
C GLU A 29 23.39 18.83 -0.30
N VAL A 30 23.02 18.15 -1.39
CA VAL A 30 21.63 17.95 -1.78
C VAL A 30 20.87 17.13 -0.74
N PHE A 31 21.46 16.04 -0.24
CA PHE A 31 20.85 15.25 0.82
C PHE A 31 20.63 16.05 2.11
N LEU A 32 21.59 16.88 2.52
CA LEU A 32 21.45 17.73 3.72
C LEU A 32 20.34 18.78 3.56
N ALA A 33 20.21 19.38 2.37
CA ALA A 33 19.13 20.33 2.08
C ALA A 33 17.75 19.65 2.11
N LEU A 34 17.65 18.44 1.55
CA LEU A 34 16.43 17.63 1.62
C LEU A 34 16.15 17.16 3.07
N GLU A 35 17.17 16.73 3.81
CA GLU A 35 17.03 16.31 5.20
C GLU A 35 16.43 17.42 6.07
N ASP A 36 16.86 18.67 5.89
CA ASP A 36 16.30 19.83 6.59
C ASP A 36 14.82 20.08 6.23
N ASN A 37 14.42 19.83 4.97
CA ASN A 37 13.00 19.83 4.58
C ASN A 37 12.20 18.74 5.33
N ILE A 38 12.70 17.50 5.32
CA ILE A 38 12.05 16.39 6.04
C ILE A 38 11.99 16.66 7.54
N ARG A 39 13.04 17.22 8.12
CA ARG A 39 13.12 17.55 9.55
C ARG A 39 12.02 18.51 9.96
N ARG A 40 11.75 19.57 9.18
CA ARG A 40 10.62 20.49 9.44
C ARG A 40 9.27 19.78 9.40
N GLN A 41 9.07 18.86 8.46
CA GLN A 41 7.83 18.09 8.38
C GLN A 41 7.65 17.14 9.57
N VAL A 42 8.72 16.46 9.99
CA VAL A 42 8.75 15.63 11.21
C VAL A 42 8.45 16.46 12.46
N GLU A 43 9.07 17.63 12.60
CA GLU A 43 8.79 18.54 13.72
C GLU A 43 7.34 19.00 13.75
N GLN A 44 6.74 19.28 12.59
CA GLN A 44 5.32 19.60 12.49
C GLN A 44 4.44 18.43 12.96
N ILE A 45 4.72 17.20 12.49
CA ILE A 45 3.99 15.99 12.91
C ILE A 45 4.06 15.81 14.42
N ARG A 46 5.26 15.95 15.00
CA ARG A 46 5.45 15.81 16.45
C ARG A 46 4.71 16.88 17.24
N ARG A 47 4.63 18.11 16.74
CA ARG A 47 3.85 19.19 17.36
C ARG A 47 2.35 18.92 17.32
N GLU A 48 1.83 18.42 16.19
CA GLU A 48 0.42 18.03 16.06
C GLU A 48 0.06 16.91 17.05
N LEU A 49 0.88 15.85 17.10
CA LEU A 49 0.70 14.75 18.06
C LEU A 49 0.77 15.24 19.51
N ALA A 50 1.73 16.10 19.85
CA ALA A 50 1.85 16.68 21.19
C ALA A 50 0.64 17.57 21.56
N ALA A 51 -0.03 18.16 20.57
CA ALA A 51 -1.26 18.92 20.73
C ALA A 51 -2.53 18.04 20.74
N GLY A 52 -2.40 16.71 20.69
CA GLY A 52 -3.52 15.78 20.63
C GLY A 52 -4.23 15.72 19.27
N GLN A 53 -3.58 16.23 18.21
CA GLN A 53 -4.09 16.18 16.84
C GLN A 53 -3.47 14.99 16.10
N ASN A 54 -4.27 14.27 15.32
CA ASN A 54 -3.73 13.25 14.43
C ASN A 54 -3.21 13.92 13.14
N PRO A 55 -1.95 13.69 12.72
CA PRO A 55 -1.34 14.32 11.54
C PRO A 55 -1.90 13.77 10.22
N VAL A 56 -2.62 12.64 10.23
CA VAL A 56 -3.28 12.08 9.04
C VAL A 56 -4.59 12.83 8.79
N PRO A 57 -4.78 13.43 7.59
CA PRO A 57 -6.00 14.14 7.23
C PRO A 57 -7.24 13.25 7.29
N GLN A 58 -8.34 13.78 7.83
CA GLN A 58 -9.61 13.09 7.96
C GLN A 58 -10.68 13.80 7.12
N ILE A 59 -11.38 13.06 6.26
CA ILE A 59 -12.45 13.56 5.38
C ILE A 59 -13.68 12.69 5.55
N ASP A 60 -14.88 13.27 5.44
CA ASP A 60 -16.11 12.50 5.38
C ASP A 60 -16.40 12.08 3.93
N ALA A 61 -16.76 10.81 3.71
CA ALA A 61 -17.10 10.31 2.38
C ALA A 61 -18.23 11.13 1.72
N GLU A 62 -19.13 11.69 2.52
CA GLU A 62 -20.21 12.54 2.03
C GLU A 62 -19.70 13.87 1.44
N ASP A 63 -18.62 14.43 1.97
CA ASP A 63 -17.99 15.62 1.39
C ASP A 63 -17.30 15.31 0.06
N ILE A 64 -16.78 14.09 -0.11
CA ILE A 64 -16.27 13.63 -1.41
C ILE A 64 -17.43 13.51 -2.41
N LEU A 65 -18.50 12.82 -2.04
CA LEU A 65 -19.66 12.57 -2.90
C LEU A 65 -20.38 13.86 -3.31
N GLN A 66 -20.41 14.84 -2.41
CA GLN A 66 -21.05 16.14 -2.63
C GLN A 66 -20.06 17.22 -3.10
N GLN A 67 -18.83 16.82 -3.48
CA GLN A 67 -17.78 17.68 -4.03
C GLN A 67 -17.43 18.90 -3.15
N ARG A 68 -17.42 18.72 -1.83
CA ARG A 68 -17.14 19.76 -0.84
C ARG A 68 -15.72 19.75 -0.28
N VAL A 69 -14.88 18.81 -0.68
CA VAL A 69 -13.48 18.79 -0.23
C VAL A 69 -12.73 19.99 -0.81
N SER A 70 -12.28 20.88 0.07
CA SER A 70 -11.56 22.11 -0.27
C SER A 70 -10.17 21.84 -0.85
N GLU A 71 -9.63 22.81 -1.60
CA GLU A 71 -8.25 22.74 -2.10
C GLU A 71 -7.22 22.67 -0.97
N GLN A 72 -7.49 23.30 0.17
CA GLN A 72 -6.61 23.19 1.35
C GLN A 72 -6.56 21.75 1.89
N GLN A 73 -7.70 21.06 1.96
CA GLN A 73 -7.75 19.66 2.37
C GLN A 73 -7.03 18.76 1.36
N LYS A 74 -7.22 18.98 0.05
CA LYS A 74 -6.51 18.25 -1.00
C LYS A 74 -4.99 18.46 -0.90
N ALA A 75 -4.55 19.70 -0.72
CA ALA A 75 -3.13 20.02 -0.54
C ALA A 75 -2.53 19.35 0.70
N LEU A 76 -3.28 19.30 1.80
CA LEU A 76 -2.84 18.59 3.01
C LEU A 76 -2.76 17.08 2.78
N ILE A 77 -3.72 16.46 2.09
CA ILE A 77 -3.63 15.04 1.70
C ILE A 77 -2.39 14.80 0.83
N LYS A 78 -2.11 15.68 -0.15
CA LYS A 78 -0.92 15.57 -1.00
C LYS A 78 0.38 15.71 -0.20
N GLN A 79 0.44 16.63 0.75
CA GLN A 79 1.62 16.81 1.61
C GLN A 79 1.86 15.59 2.51
N ARG A 80 0.79 15.09 3.15
CA ARG A 80 0.85 13.96 4.10
C ARG A 80 0.96 12.62 3.40
N GLY A 81 0.53 12.53 2.14
CA GLY A 81 0.48 11.30 1.36
C GLY A 81 -0.54 10.30 1.89
N ALA A 82 -1.47 10.70 2.75
CA ALA A 82 -2.44 9.79 3.37
C ALA A 82 -3.74 10.51 3.69
N CYS A 83 -4.83 9.75 3.87
CA CYS A 83 -6.12 10.25 4.32
C CYS A 83 -6.96 9.13 4.94
N ALA A 84 -7.58 9.41 6.08
CA ALA A 84 -8.68 8.61 6.60
C ALA A 84 -10.01 9.16 6.07
N ILE A 85 -10.87 8.29 5.57
CA ILE A 85 -12.17 8.66 4.99
C ILE A 85 -13.27 7.96 5.79
N ARG A 86 -14.07 8.76 6.51
CA ARG A 86 -15.12 8.30 7.41
C ARG A 86 -16.43 8.05 6.67
N GLY A 87 -17.18 7.04 7.10
CA GLY A 87 -18.52 6.77 6.62
C GLY A 87 -18.59 6.41 5.12
N VAL A 88 -17.57 5.72 4.60
CA VAL A 88 -17.63 5.15 3.25
C VAL A 88 -18.76 4.14 3.20
N PHE A 89 -18.81 3.24 4.19
CA PHE A 89 -19.88 2.29 4.37
C PHE A 89 -20.67 2.59 5.65
N PRO A 90 -21.99 2.30 5.68
CA PRO A 90 -22.74 2.31 6.93
C PRO A 90 -22.14 1.32 7.94
N ARG A 91 -21.99 1.76 9.19
CA ARG A 91 -21.41 0.94 10.27
C ARG A 91 -22.05 -0.44 10.40
N SER A 92 -23.38 -0.50 10.38
CA SER A 92 -24.13 -1.76 10.48
C SER A 92 -23.81 -2.74 9.36
N ARG A 93 -23.52 -2.24 8.15
CA ARG A 93 -23.12 -3.06 7.00
C ARG A 93 -21.71 -3.62 7.20
N ALA A 94 -20.76 -2.79 7.64
CA ALA A 94 -19.40 -3.24 7.93
C ALA A 94 -19.34 -4.25 9.09
N GLU A 95 -20.14 -4.06 10.13
CA GLU A 95 -20.27 -5.02 11.24
C GLU A 95 -20.89 -6.35 10.78
N ALA A 96 -21.87 -6.30 9.86
CA ALA A 96 -22.43 -7.51 9.25
C ALA A 96 -21.37 -8.24 8.41
N TRP A 97 -20.66 -7.52 7.55
CA TRP A 97 -19.53 -8.04 6.78
C TRP A 97 -18.45 -8.69 7.65
N ASN A 98 -18.14 -8.09 8.80
CA ASN A 98 -17.18 -8.67 9.75
C ASN A 98 -17.62 -10.04 10.26
N ARG A 99 -18.92 -10.18 10.60
CA ARG A 99 -19.52 -11.46 11.02
C ARG A 99 -19.55 -12.46 9.87
N ASP A 100 -19.92 -12.02 8.67
CA ASP A 100 -20.04 -12.88 7.49
C ASP A 100 -18.68 -13.44 7.06
N ILE A 101 -17.60 -12.64 7.14
CA ILE A 101 -16.23 -13.14 6.92
C ILE A 101 -15.87 -14.17 7.99
N GLY A 102 -16.18 -13.92 9.27
CA GLY A 102 -15.96 -14.89 10.35
C GLY A 102 -16.67 -16.22 10.07
N ASN A 103 -17.97 -16.17 9.79
CA ASN A 103 -18.78 -17.34 9.45
C ASN A 103 -18.26 -18.08 8.22
N TYR A 104 -17.81 -17.35 7.19
CA TYR A 104 -17.24 -17.92 5.97
C TYR A 104 -15.95 -18.69 6.25
N LEU A 105 -15.07 -18.16 7.10
CA LEU A 105 -13.84 -18.82 7.54
C LEU A 105 -14.14 -20.07 8.37
N ASP A 106 -15.08 -19.97 9.32
CA ASP A 106 -15.43 -21.05 10.25
C ASP A 106 -16.12 -22.21 9.53
N HIS A 107 -17.12 -21.91 8.69
CA HIS A 107 -17.89 -22.90 7.94
C HIS A 107 -17.04 -23.72 6.97
N ASN A 108 -15.94 -23.14 6.48
CA ASN A 108 -15.03 -23.78 5.55
C ASN A 108 -13.75 -24.32 6.22
N ASN A 109 -13.71 -24.35 7.56
CA ASN A 109 -12.60 -24.88 8.35
C ASN A 109 -11.23 -24.26 8.00
N PHE A 110 -11.19 -22.95 7.73
CA PHE A 110 -10.00 -22.27 7.21
C PHE A 110 -8.75 -22.51 8.05
N VAL A 111 -8.85 -22.38 9.38
CA VAL A 111 -7.70 -22.55 10.29
C VAL A 111 -7.10 -23.95 10.19
N GLU A 112 -7.93 -24.98 10.00
CA GLU A 112 -7.47 -26.35 9.87
C GLU A 112 -6.80 -26.58 8.51
N ARG A 113 -7.40 -26.07 7.43
CA ARG A 113 -6.81 -26.09 6.09
C ARG A 113 -5.45 -25.39 6.04
N LEU A 114 -5.31 -24.26 6.74
CA LEU A 114 -4.05 -23.52 6.81
C LEU A 114 -2.95 -24.32 7.51
N LYS A 115 -3.25 -25.04 8.60
CA LYS A 115 -2.26 -25.89 9.27
C LYS A 115 -1.74 -26.97 8.34
N ASN A 116 -2.63 -27.63 7.62
CA ASN A 116 -2.27 -28.67 6.66
C ASN A 116 -1.42 -28.13 5.50
N ALA A 117 -1.66 -26.88 5.07
CA ALA A 117 -0.84 -26.22 4.05
C ALA A 117 0.53 -25.76 4.58
N ALA A 118 0.64 -25.41 5.87
CA ALA A 118 1.86 -24.89 6.48
C ALA A 118 2.90 -25.97 6.81
N GLU A 119 2.51 -27.25 6.89
CA GLU A 119 3.45 -28.38 7.00
C GLU A 119 4.36 -28.49 5.77
N ASP A 120 3.95 -27.91 4.63
CA ASP A 120 4.62 -28.06 3.34
C ASP A 120 5.48 -26.85 2.87
N ASN A 121 5.46 -25.65 3.49
CA ASN A 121 6.38 -24.54 3.09
C ASN A 121 6.56 -23.33 4.03
N TYR A 122 7.76 -22.73 3.94
CA TYR A 122 8.34 -21.41 4.34
C TYR A 122 7.95 -20.71 5.67
N PHE A 123 6.71 -20.82 6.16
CA PHE A 123 6.24 -20.20 7.42
C PHE A 123 6.07 -21.19 8.58
N GLY A 124 6.52 -22.44 8.44
CA GLY A 124 6.35 -23.53 9.44
C GLY A 124 6.86 -23.25 10.87
N LYS A 125 7.55 -22.12 11.13
CA LYS A 125 7.94 -21.69 12.49
C LYS A 125 6.98 -20.69 13.14
N LEU A 126 5.93 -20.25 12.46
CA LEU A 126 4.88 -19.34 12.99
C LEU A 126 3.72 -20.09 13.67
N ALA A 127 3.85 -21.41 13.85
CA ALA A 127 2.79 -22.37 14.17
C ALA A 127 2.16 -22.27 15.59
N ALA A 128 2.38 -21.21 16.37
CA ALA A 128 1.85 -21.13 17.74
C ALA A 128 0.66 -20.17 17.92
N GLY A 129 0.08 -19.58 16.86
CA GLY A 129 -1.01 -18.59 16.99
C GLY A 129 -2.01 -18.59 15.85
N LYS A 130 -3.17 -17.92 16.06
CA LYS A 130 -4.14 -17.64 14.99
C LYS A 130 -3.45 -16.83 13.87
N PRO A 131 -3.67 -17.14 12.59
CA PRO A 131 -3.15 -16.32 11.49
C PRO A 131 -3.69 -14.90 11.60
N GLN A 132 -2.88 -13.90 11.25
CA GLN A 132 -3.30 -12.49 11.25
C GLN A 132 -3.71 -12.01 9.87
N ILE A 133 -3.01 -12.46 8.83
CA ILE A 133 -3.34 -12.18 7.42
C ILE A 133 -3.91 -13.47 6.82
N TYR A 134 -5.09 -13.37 6.23
CA TYR A 134 -5.83 -14.50 5.68
C TYR A 134 -5.74 -14.44 4.15
N GLY A 135 -5.21 -15.50 3.52
CA GLY A 135 -5.18 -15.73 2.07
C GLY A 135 -6.57 -15.97 1.49
N ILE A 136 -7.49 -15.04 1.74
CA ILE A 136 -8.90 -15.07 1.38
C ILE A 136 -9.20 -13.79 0.60
N TYR A 137 -9.81 -13.97 -0.56
CA TYR A 137 -9.92 -12.97 -1.62
C TYR A 137 -11.37 -12.82 -2.10
N TRP A 138 -12.17 -13.89 -2.06
CA TRP A 138 -13.45 -13.98 -2.77
C TRP A 138 -14.67 -14.15 -1.84
N SER A 139 -14.56 -13.73 -0.59
CA SER A 139 -15.75 -13.64 0.28
C SER A 139 -16.75 -12.62 -0.28
N LYS A 140 -18.06 -12.85 -0.05
CA LYS A 140 -19.11 -11.89 -0.47
C LYS A 140 -18.85 -10.47 0.04
N PRO A 141 -18.48 -10.26 1.33
CA PRO A 141 -18.14 -8.93 1.82
C PRO A 141 -17.01 -8.23 1.06
N GLN A 142 -15.94 -8.95 0.71
CA GLN A 142 -14.83 -8.37 -0.07
C GLN A 142 -15.29 -7.96 -1.48
N VAL A 143 -16.06 -8.81 -2.17
CA VAL A 143 -16.55 -8.51 -3.52
C VAL A 143 -17.54 -7.35 -3.49
N GLU A 144 -18.49 -7.32 -2.54
CA GLU A 144 -19.44 -6.22 -2.37
C GLU A 144 -18.76 -4.90 -2.04
N ALA A 145 -17.79 -4.88 -1.13
CA ALA A 145 -17.10 -3.66 -0.73
C ALA A 145 -16.28 -3.06 -1.88
N ARG A 146 -15.65 -3.89 -2.72
CA ARG A 146 -14.86 -3.44 -3.88
C ARG A 146 -15.69 -2.80 -4.98
N GLN A 147 -16.93 -3.27 -5.16
CA GLN A 147 -17.83 -2.81 -6.23
C GLN A 147 -18.83 -1.74 -5.80
N ASP A 148 -18.79 -1.29 -4.55
CA ASP A 148 -19.75 -0.32 -4.03
C ASP A 148 -19.53 1.06 -4.66
N ALA A 149 -20.63 1.73 -5.02
CA ALA A 149 -20.58 3.04 -5.68
C ALA A 149 -19.92 4.13 -4.82
N ARG A 150 -20.05 4.06 -3.48
CA ARG A 150 -19.39 5.03 -2.57
C ARG A 150 -17.89 4.80 -2.55
N MET A 151 -17.45 3.54 -2.49
CA MET A 151 -16.02 3.19 -2.60
C MET A 151 -15.44 3.63 -3.94
N HIS A 152 -16.17 3.39 -5.03
CA HIS A 152 -15.76 3.85 -6.36
C HIS A 152 -15.54 5.36 -6.41
N ALA A 153 -16.49 6.16 -5.91
CA ALA A 153 -16.35 7.62 -5.88
C ALA A 153 -15.15 8.09 -5.03
N VAL A 154 -14.89 7.41 -3.91
CA VAL A 154 -13.70 7.65 -3.07
C VAL A 154 -12.41 7.35 -3.84
N GLN A 155 -12.32 6.22 -4.55
CA GLN A 155 -11.15 5.87 -5.34
C GLN A 155 -10.93 6.86 -6.50
N VAL A 156 -12.00 7.30 -7.17
CA VAL A 156 -11.92 8.33 -8.22
C VAL A 156 -11.41 9.66 -7.64
N PHE A 157 -11.91 10.09 -6.48
CA PHE A 157 -11.41 11.29 -5.81
C PHE A 157 -9.91 11.19 -5.50
N LEU A 158 -9.46 10.08 -4.91
CA LEU A 158 -8.05 9.85 -4.58
C LEU A 158 -7.16 9.82 -5.82
N ASN A 159 -7.58 9.12 -6.88
CA ASN A 159 -6.85 9.08 -8.15
C ASN A 159 -6.76 10.47 -8.79
N SER A 160 -7.78 11.32 -8.62
CA SER A 160 -7.82 12.67 -9.17
C SER A 160 -6.93 13.68 -8.42
N LEU A 161 -6.29 13.29 -7.31
CA LEU A 161 -5.27 14.11 -6.65
C LEU A 161 -3.93 14.15 -7.40
N TRP A 162 -3.76 13.22 -8.34
CA TRP A 162 -2.55 13.04 -9.14
C TRP A 162 -2.55 13.92 -10.38
N GLU A 163 -1.37 14.35 -10.80
CA GLU A 163 -1.16 14.89 -12.14
C GLU A 163 -1.12 13.71 -13.13
N THR A 164 -2.28 13.42 -13.73
CA THR A 164 -2.48 12.25 -14.61
C THR A 164 -2.09 12.49 -16.06
N GLU A 165 -1.90 13.76 -16.45
CA GLU A 165 -1.53 14.16 -17.81
C GLU A 165 -0.23 14.96 -17.78
N SER A 166 0.72 14.60 -18.63
CA SER A 166 1.89 15.43 -18.93
C SER A 166 2.32 15.16 -20.37
N ASN A 167 2.97 16.14 -21.01
CA ASN A 167 3.53 15.99 -22.36
C ASN A 167 2.52 15.50 -23.42
N GLY A 168 1.23 15.85 -23.26
CA GLY A 168 0.15 15.45 -24.17
C GLY A 168 -0.30 13.98 -24.04
N LYS A 169 0.14 13.25 -23.01
CA LYS A 169 -0.26 11.87 -22.71
C LYS A 169 -0.98 11.81 -21.37
N GLN A 170 -2.09 11.08 -21.33
CA GLN A 170 -2.71 10.64 -20.07
C GLN A 170 -2.07 9.32 -19.63
N HIS A 171 -1.47 9.29 -18.44
CA HIS A 171 -0.73 8.14 -17.90
C HIS A 171 -1.66 7.09 -17.28
N PHE A 172 -2.77 7.55 -16.69
CA PHE A 172 -3.88 6.71 -16.30
C PHE A 172 -5.18 7.52 -16.28
N ASP A 173 -6.32 6.85 -16.45
CA ASP A 173 -7.65 7.45 -16.29
C ASP A 173 -8.04 7.41 -14.80
N PRO A 174 -8.14 8.57 -14.12
CA PRO A 174 -8.49 8.60 -12.70
C PRO A 174 -9.95 8.25 -12.43
N THR A 175 -10.82 8.35 -13.44
CA THR A 175 -12.26 8.08 -13.33
C THR A 175 -12.61 6.62 -13.55
N ARG A 176 -11.74 5.87 -14.23
CA ARG A 176 -11.86 4.42 -14.37
C ARG A 176 -11.13 3.73 -13.23
N VAL A 177 -11.82 2.87 -12.49
CA VAL A 177 -11.24 2.11 -11.38
C VAL A 177 -11.10 0.65 -11.78
N ALA A 178 -9.95 0.06 -11.48
CA ALA A 178 -9.70 -1.38 -11.62
C ALA A 178 -9.75 -2.06 -10.24
N THR A 179 -10.40 -3.22 -10.14
CA THR A 179 -10.40 -4.01 -8.90
C THR A 179 -9.11 -4.82 -8.77
N TYR A 180 -8.32 -4.52 -7.74
CA TYR A 180 -7.26 -5.40 -7.27
C TYR A 180 -7.79 -6.25 -6.10
N ALA A 181 -7.85 -7.57 -6.28
CA ALA A 181 -8.27 -8.50 -5.24
C ALA A 181 -7.11 -8.78 -4.28
N ASP A 182 -7.31 -8.49 -3.00
CA ASP A 182 -6.32 -8.66 -1.94
C ASP A 182 -6.94 -9.36 -0.73
N ARG A 183 -6.11 -9.63 0.26
CA ARG A 183 -6.39 -10.39 1.47
C ARG A 183 -7.26 -9.61 2.46
N THR A 184 -7.59 -10.27 3.57
CA THR A 184 -8.18 -9.64 4.76
C THR A 184 -7.28 -9.91 5.97
N ARG A 185 -7.28 -8.98 6.93
CA ARG A 185 -6.57 -9.12 8.19
C ARG A 185 -7.55 -9.24 9.33
N ARG A 186 -7.30 -10.17 10.25
CA ARG A 186 -8.04 -10.32 11.51
C ARG A 186 -7.05 -10.55 12.63
N ARG A 187 -6.84 -9.53 13.47
CA ARG A 187 -5.80 -9.57 14.50
C ARG A 187 -6.43 -9.68 15.90
N PRO A 188 -6.27 -10.83 16.59
CA PRO A 188 -6.79 -11.01 17.94
C PRO A 188 -6.13 -10.08 18.97
N PRO A 189 -6.82 -9.74 20.07
CA PRO A 189 -6.21 -9.03 21.19
C PRO A 189 -5.09 -9.86 21.83
N ASN A 190 -4.11 -9.18 22.42
CA ASN A 190 -2.91 -9.74 23.06
C ASN A 190 -2.05 -10.63 22.13
N SER A 191 -2.17 -10.46 20.80
CA SER A 191 -1.32 -11.14 19.83
C SER A 191 -0.10 -10.29 19.48
N SER A 192 1.08 -10.92 19.49
CA SER A 192 2.31 -10.31 18.96
C SER A 192 2.19 -10.12 17.45
N SER A 193 2.67 -9.00 16.91
CA SER A 193 2.67 -8.75 15.46
C SER A 193 3.54 -9.76 14.70
N LEU A 194 3.15 -10.06 13.45
CA LEU A 194 4.00 -10.79 12.49
C LEU A 194 5.27 -10.02 12.08
N GLY A 195 5.45 -8.78 12.56
CA GLY A 195 6.70 -8.04 12.39
C GLY A 195 6.79 -7.31 11.05
N LEU A 196 5.72 -6.63 10.61
CA LEU A 196 5.83 -5.64 9.54
C LEU A 196 6.42 -4.35 10.09
N SER A 197 7.76 -4.32 10.21
CA SER A 197 8.53 -3.11 10.50
C SER A 197 8.25 -2.02 9.45
N PRO A 198 8.53 -0.73 9.74
CA PRO A 198 8.35 0.34 8.78
C PRO A 198 8.91 0.01 7.39
N HIS A 199 8.07 0.07 6.37
CA HIS A 199 8.43 -0.28 5.00
C HIS A 199 7.61 0.49 3.97
N VAL A 200 8.03 0.39 2.71
CA VAL A 200 7.28 0.81 1.52
C VAL A 200 7.20 -0.36 0.55
N ASP A 201 6.01 -0.65 0.02
CA ASP A 201 5.82 -1.71 -0.99
C ASP A 201 6.15 -1.21 -2.41
N SER A 202 5.82 -2.01 -3.43
CA SER A 202 5.88 -1.63 -4.86
C SER A 202 7.31 -1.23 -5.29
N GLY A 203 8.26 -2.14 -5.06
CA GLY A 203 9.66 -2.00 -5.45
C GLY A 203 10.61 -1.69 -4.29
N THR A 204 11.81 -2.27 -4.36
CA THR A 204 12.95 -2.04 -3.44
C THR A 204 14.14 -1.49 -4.20
N ILE A 205 15.08 -2.37 -4.56
CA ILE A 205 16.30 -2.03 -5.28
C ILE A 205 15.99 -1.49 -6.67
N GLU A 206 14.86 -1.89 -7.25
CA GLU A 206 14.39 -1.42 -8.56
C GLU A 206 14.21 0.10 -8.58
N ARG A 207 13.93 0.74 -7.44
CA ARG A 207 13.84 2.20 -7.34
C ARG A 207 15.13 2.93 -7.75
N TRP A 208 16.27 2.25 -7.62
CA TRP A 208 17.58 2.72 -8.10
C TRP A 208 17.96 2.05 -9.42
N LEU A 209 17.72 0.74 -9.56
CA LEU A 209 18.27 -0.06 -10.64
C LEU A 209 17.45 -0.01 -11.94
N ASP A 210 16.12 0.14 -11.87
CA ASP A 210 15.27 0.31 -13.04
C ASP A 210 15.29 1.76 -13.54
N GLU A 211 15.48 1.93 -14.84
CA GLU A 211 15.49 3.26 -15.46
C GLU A 211 14.13 3.97 -15.41
N ASN A 212 13.01 3.24 -15.43
CA ASN A 212 11.68 3.87 -15.35
C ASN A 212 11.43 4.38 -13.92
N PHE A 213 11.82 3.63 -12.89
CA PHE A 213 11.84 4.17 -11.54
C PHE A 213 12.76 5.38 -11.41
N ARG A 214 13.97 5.35 -11.98
CA ARG A 214 14.84 6.54 -11.99
C ARG A 214 14.21 7.71 -12.74
N TYR A 215 13.40 7.47 -13.76
CA TYR A 215 12.64 8.52 -14.45
C TYR A 215 11.53 9.11 -13.59
N VAL A 216 10.79 8.29 -12.83
CA VAL A 216 9.84 8.76 -11.80
C VAL A 216 10.55 9.67 -10.79
N TYR A 217 11.74 9.28 -10.35
CA TYR A 217 12.57 10.03 -9.40
C TYR A 217 13.62 10.94 -10.03
N ARG A 218 13.45 11.33 -11.31
CA ARG A 218 14.47 12.08 -12.07
C ARG A 218 14.90 13.37 -11.38
N HIS A 219 13.96 14.08 -10.78
CA HIS A 219 14.21 15.33 -10.05
C HIS A 219 15.02 15.10 -8.76
N VAL A 220 14.81 13.95 -8.10
CA VAL A 220 15.61 13.56 -6.93
C VAL A 220 17.05 13.25 -7.35
N PHE A 221 17.22 12.40 -8.37
CA PHE A 221 18.55 11.98 -8.83
C PHE A 221 19.32 13.05 -9.59
N SER A 222 18.66 14.06 -10.17
CA SER A 222 19.31 15.25 -10.74
C SER A 222 19.70 16.30 -9.70
N GLY A 223 19.22 16.15 -8.47
CA GLY A 223 19.44 17.09 -7.37
C GLY A 223 18.45 18.24 -7.26
N ASP A 224 17.50 18.35 -8.19
CA ASP A 224 16.40 19.32 -8.17
C ASP A 224 15.19 18.76 -7.42
N TRP A 225 15.43 18.31 -6.18
CA TRP A 225 14.42 17.60 -5.39
C TRP A 225 13.19 18.45 -5.06
N GLN A 226 13.28 19.77 -5.16
CA GLN A 226 12.15 20.69 -5.00
C GLN A 226 11.11 20.54 -6.12
N ALA A 227 11.52 20.09 -7.31
CA ALA A 227 10.63 19.80 -8.43
C ALA A 227 10.04 18.37 -8.39
N TYR A 228 10.46 17.53 -7.44
CA TYR A 228 9.86 16.20 -7.26
C TYR A 228 8.46 16.32 -6.66
N ASP A 229 7.44 15.98 -7.44
CA ASP A 229 6.08 15.78 -6.97
C ASP A 229 5.77 14.28 -6.80
N PRO A 230 5.53 13.79 -5.57
CA PRO A 230 5.06 12.42 -5.35
C PRO A 230 3.80 12.08 -6.18
N PHE A 231 2.95 13.06 -6.44
CA PHE A 231 1.68 12.92 -7.15
C PHE A 231 1.78 13.09 -8.68
N ALA A 232 2.99 13.16 -9.24
CA ALA A 232 3.18 13.03 -10.69
C ALA A 232 3.01 11.57 -11.12
N ALA A 233 2.08 11.32 -12.06
CA ALA A 233 1.83 9.98 -12.59
C ALA A 233 2.89 9.50 -13.59
N ASP A 234 3.55 10.45 -14.26
CA ASP A 234 4.45 10.22 -15.38
C ASP A 234 5.56 9.20 -15.06
N GLY A 235 5.55 8.08 -15.78
CA GLY A 235 6.48 6.97 -15.64
C GLY A 235 6.12 5.91 -14.60
N ARG A 236 5.14 6.15 -13.71
CA ARG A 236 4.79 5.19 -12.64
C ARG A 236 4.13 3.93 -13.17
N THR A 237 3.38 4.03 -14.26
CA THR A 237 2.74 2.89 -14.92
C THR A 237 3.70 2.04 -15.74
N GLU A 238 4.95 2.51 -15.91
CA GLU A 238 6.00 1.92 -16.74
C GLU A 238 7.11 1.24 -15.91
N VAL A 239 7.06 1.35 -14.58
CA VAL A 239 8.07 0.76 -13.70
C VAL A 239 8.12 -0.76 -13.78
N ARG A 240 9.34 -1.29 -13.70
CA ARG A 240 9.63 -2.73 -13.72
C ARG A 240 10.10 -3.18 -12.34
N GLU A 241 9.49 -4.26 -11.86
CA GLU A 241 9.85 -4.91 -10.60
C GLU A 241 10.43 -6.30 -10.86
N ILE A 242 11.28 -6.78 -9.95
CA ILE A 242 11.80 -8.14 -9.95
C ILE A 242 10.69 -9.06 -9.46
N ALA A 243 10.28 -10.02 -10.29
CA ALA A 243 9.17 -10.92 -9.95
C ALA A 243 9.40 -11.62 -8.60
N SER A 244 8.49 -11.41 -7.66
CA SER A 244 8.48 -12.10 -6.37
C SER A 244 7.07 -12.12 -5.77
N PRO A 245 6.81 -12.97 -4.76
CA PRO A 245 5.56 -12.96 -3.99
C PRO A 245 5.29 -11.66 -3.21
N ALA A 246 6.22 -10.70 -3.21
CA ALA A 246 6.08 -9.38 -2.59
C ALA A 246 5.73 -8.27 -3.60
N VAL A 247 5.66 -8.59 -4.90
CA VAL A 247 5.38 -7.62 -5.96
C VAL A 247 3.89 -7.51 -6.22
N CYS A 248 3.42 -6.28 -6.43
CA CYS A 248 2.09 -5.99 -6.95
C CYS A 248 2.18 -5.73 -8.45
N SER A 249 1.51 -6.54 -9.26
CA SER A 249 1.50 -6.39 -10.72
C SER A 249 0.68 -5.18 -11.19
N MET A 250 -0.17 -4.59 -10.33
CA MET A 250 -0.91 -3.36 -10.62
C MET A 250 -0.19 -2.11 -10.10
N PHE A 251 -0.33 -1.00 -10.84
CA PHE A 251 -0.09 0.32 -10.28
C PHE A 251 -1.27 0.72 -9.36
N ARG A 252 -0.97 0.91 -8.08
CA ARG A 252 -1.89 1.43 -7.07
C ARG A 252 -1.45 2.85 -6.75
N THR A 253 -2.34 3.82 -6.90
CA THR A 253 -2.08 5.22 -6.48
C THR A 253 -2.02 5.29 -4.94
N PHE A 254 -2.97 4.60 -4.30
CA PHE A 254 -3.05 4.46 -2.86
C PHE A 254 -3.26 2.99 -2.49
N GLN A 255 -2.54 2.53 -1.49
CA GLN A 255 -2.97 1.37 -0.71
C GLN A 255 -4.11 1.78 0.23
N GLY A 256 -4.87 0.82 0.74
CA GLY A 256 -5.98 1.16 1.62
C GLY A 256 -6.55 0.02 2.44
N TRP A 257 -7.08 0.39 3.61
CA TRP A 257 -7.82 -0.48 4.52
C TRP A 257 -9.26 -0.01 4.65
N THR A 258 -10.18 -0.97 4.66
CA THR A 258 -11.57 -0.77 5.12
C THR A 258 -11.74 -1.43 6.48
N ALA A 259 -12.14 -0.65 7.48
CA ALA A 259 -12.33 -1.12 8.86
C ALA A 259 -13.60 -1.97 8.99
N LEU A 260 -13.44 -3.19 9.52
CA LEU A 260 -14.53 -4.11 9.86
C LEU A 260 -14.84 -4.11 11.36
N THR A 261 -13.88 -3.69 12.18
CA THR A 261 -14.02 -3.43 13.62
C THR A 261 -13.44 -2.06 13.93
N PRO A 262 -13.69 -1.48 15.13
CA PRO A 262 -13.04 -0.24 15.51
C PRO A 262 -11.51 -0.37 15.46
N GLN A 263 -10.81 0.64 14.96
CA GLN A 263 -9.34 0.71 14.97
C GLN A 263 -8.90 1.75 15.98
N ARG A 264 -7.97 1.39 16.86
CA ARG A 264 -7.46 2.27 17.93
C ARG A 264 -5.94 2.18 18.03
N THR A 265 -5.32 3.27 18.48
CA THR A 265 -3.91 3.27 18.88
C THR A 265 -3.69 2.25 20.00
N ASN A 266 -2.57 1.52 19.97
CA ASN A 266 -2.24 0.41 20.87
C ASN A 266 -3.21 -0.78 20.78
N ALA A 267 -4.08 -0.81 19.77
CA ALA A 267 -5.01 -1.91 19.49
C ALA A 267 -4.70 -2.61 18.16
N GLY A 268 -3.43 -2.60 17.77
CA GLY A 268 -2.94 -3.30 16.59
C GLY A 268 -3.26 -2.61 15.26
N THR A 269 -3.37 -1.28 15.29
CA THR A 269 -3.70 -0.45 14.13
C THR A 269 -2.49 -0.23 13.20
N LEU A 270 -2.67 0.61 12.17
CA LEU A 270 -1.62 1.04 11.24
C LEU A 270 -0.86 2.24 11.78
N ASN A 271 0.44 2.24 11.57
CA ASN A 271 1.31 3.41 11.70
C ASN A 271 1.76 3.87 10.32
N LEU A 272 1.88 5.18 10.14
CA LEU A 272 2.39 5.84 8.94
C LEU A 272 3.54 6.80 9.30
N VAL A 273 4.40 7.10 8.33
CA VAL A 273 5.18 8.35 8.32
C VAL A 273 4.50 9.28 7.32
N PRO A 274 3.61 10.20 7.75
CA PRO A 274 2.76 10.99 6.86
C PRO A 274 3.53 12.16 6.20
N ILE A 275 4.49 11.79 5.34
CA ILE A 275 5.39 12.66 4.58
C ILE A 275 5.48 12.08 3.16
N ALA A 276 4.73 12.64 2.21
CA ALA A 276 4.61 12.06 0.86
C ALA A 276 5.94 11.99 0.11
N ASN A 277 6.83 12.97 0.33
CA ASN A 277 8.13 13.03 -0.33
C ASN A 277 9.25 12.30 0.42
N ALA A 278 8.95 11.51 1.46
CA ALA A 278 9.95 10.78 2.23
C ALA A 278 10.80 9.82 1.38
N MET A 279 10.27 9.31 0.26
CA MET A 279 11.02 8.48 -0.67
C MET A 279 12.26 9.20 -1.23
N ALA A 280 12.21 10.51 -1.47
CA ALA A 280 13.38 11.26 -1.92
C ALA A 280 14.53 11.17 -0.91
N TYR A 281 14.23 11.21 0.39
CA TYR A 281 15.21 11.05 1.45
C TYR A 281 15.81 9.64 1.43
N VAL A 282 14.98 8.61 1.31
CA VAL A 282 15.42 7.21 1.25
C VAL A 282 16.35 6.97 0.05
N LEU A 283 16.00 7.50 -1.12
CA LEU A 283 16.79 7.35 -2.35
C LEU A 283 18.17 7.99 -2.24
N LEU A 284 18.26 9.23 -1.73
CA LEU A 284 19.52 9.94 -1.56
C LEU A 284 20.33 9.45 -0.36
N ARG A 285 19.68 8.91 0.68
CA ARG A 285 20.35 8.33 1.85
C ARG A 285 21.27 7.18 1.46
N ALA A 286 20.85 6.36 0.50
CA ALA A 286 21.62 5.22 -0.01
C ALA A 286 22.87 5.63 -0.82
N LEU A 287 22.99 6.90 -1.24
CA LEU A 287 24.13 7.40 -2.00
C LEU A 287 25.26 7.99 -1.14
N GLN A 288 25.05 8.14 0.17
CA GLN A 288 26.01 8.79 1.07
C GLN A 288 27.29 7.95 1.29
N ASP A 289 28.37 8.62 1.70
CA ASP A 289 29.72 8.04 1.82
C ASP A 289 29.82 6.90 2.85
N ASP A 290 28.90 6.87 3.82
CA ASP A 290 28.85 5.88 4.89
C ASP A 290 28.07 4.61 4.54
N VAL A 291 27.56 4.52 3.32
CA VAL A 291 26.87 3.33 2.78
C VAL A 291 27.82 2.61 1.82
N ALA A 292 28.02 1.29 2.02
CA ALA A 292 28.90 0.47 1.20
C ALA A 292 28.56 0.56 -0.30
N GLU A 293 29.55 0.41 -1.18
CA GLU A 293 29.38 0.63 -2.62
C GLU A 293 28.33 -0.30 -3.26
N ASP A 294 28.18 -1.50 -2.73
CA ASP A 294 27.28 -2.56 -3.17
C ASP A 294 26.00 -2.66 -2.31
N ASP A 295 25.75 -1.67 -1.44
CA ASP A 295 24.59 -1.60 -0.57
C ASP A 295 23.72 -0.36 -0.84
N LEU A 296 22.41 -0.54 -0.65
CA LEU A 296 21.37 0.47 -0.72
C LEU A 296 20.59 0.54 0.61
N CYS A 297 21.33 0.64 1.72
CA CYS A 297 20.77 0.69 3.07
C CYS A 297 19.92 -0.55 3.41
N ASP A 298 20.45 -1.74 3.12
CA ASP A 298 19.82 -3.05 3.32
C ASP A 298 18.61 -3.34 2.39
N ALA A 299 18.38 -2.53 1.35
CA ALA A 299 17.38 -2.84 0.32
C ALA A 299 17.74 -4.14 -0.41
N ALA A 300 16.76 -5.04 -0.56
CA ALA A 300 16.97 -6.40 -1.08
C ALA A 300 15.88 -6.79 -2.09
N PRO A 301 16.22 -7.62 -3.09
CA PRO A 301 15.27 -8.05 -4.12
C PRO A 301 14.10 -8.82 -3.52
N GLY A 302 12.91 -8.62 -4.10
CA GLY A 302 11.73 -9.42 -3.79
C GLY A 302 11.20 -9.29 -2.37
N ARG A 303 11.56 -8.21 -1.66
CA ARG A 303 11.04 -7.82 -0.34
C ARG A 303 10.37 -6.44 -0.44
N ALA A 304 9.74 -5.97 0.63
CA ALA A 304 9.38 -4.55 0.75
C ALA A 304 10.61 -3.71 1.16
N LEU A 305 10.60 -2.41 0.86
CA LEU A 305 11.72 -1.52 1.15
C LEU A 305 11.71 -1.16 2.63
N SER A 306 12.64 -1.72 3.39
CA SER A 306 12.72 -1.53 4.84
C SER A 306 13.21 -0.14 5.21
N ILE A 307 12.57 0.46 6.21
CA ILE A 307 12.96 1.71 6.86
C ILE A 307 13.38 1.39 8.29
N SER A 308 14.65 1.65 8.60
CA SER A 308 15.29 1.23 9.85
C SER A 308 15.92 2.38 10.61
N GLU A 309 16.09 2.21 11.92
CA GLU A 309 16.73 3.19 12.82
C GLU A 309 18.19 3.44 12.42
N LYS A 310 18.88 2.42 11.90
CA LYS A 310 20.28 2.51 11.43
C LYS A 310 20.44 3.56 10.33
N TRP A 311 19.53 3.58 9.37
CA TRP A 311 19.68 4.38 8.15
C TRP A 311 18.74 5.59 8.10
N HIS A 312 17.58 5.51 8.74
CA HIS A 312 16.47 6.45 8.60
C HIS A 312 15.88 6.94 9.94
N PRO A 313 16.69 7.25 10.98
CA PRO A 313 16.16 7.58 12.31
C PRO A 313 15.27 8.84 12.29
N LEU A 314 15.58 9.81 11.41
CA LEU A 314 14.76 11.01 11.25
C LEU A 314 13.32 10.67 10.83
N LEU A 315 13.16 9.78 9.84
CA LEU A 315 11.85 9.36 9.34
C LEU A 315 11.07 8.60 10.41
N LEU A 316 11.73 7.70 11.14
CA LEU A 316 11.10 6.93 12.21
C LEU A 316 10.63 7.81 13.38
N SER A 317 11.33 8.92 13.64
CA SER A 317 10.90 9.88 14.66
C SER A 317 9.62 10.66 14.29
N GLY A 318 9.15 10.56 13.04
CA GLY A 318 7.89 11.12 12.54
C GLY A 318 6.77 10.08 12.38
N ILE A 319 6.91 8.88 12.96
CA ILE A 319 5.86 7.86 12.91
C ILE A 319 4.62 8.30 13.69
N SER A 320 3.44 8.00 13.17
CA SER A 320 2.15 8.28 13.81
C SER A 320 1.18 7.11 13.59
N PRO A 321 0.36 6.75 14.59
CA PRO A 321 -0.81 5.92 14.33
C PRO A 321 -1.79 6.65 13.41
N ILE A 322 -2.56 5.88 12.64
CA ILE A 322 -3.72 6.40 11.93
C ILE A 322 -4.77 6.93 12.94
N PRO A 323 -5.73 7.77 12.51
CA PRO A 323 -6.84 8.19 13.36
C PRO A 323 -7.66 6.98 13.82
N ASP A 324 -8.40 7.15 14.91
CA ASP A 324 -9.38 6.15 15.31
C ASP A 324 -10.44 5.99 14.21
N LEU A 325 -10.74 4.74 13.86
CA LEU A 325 -11.72 4.40 12.84
C LEU A 325 -12.87 3.58 13.44
N GLU A 326 -14.08 3.75 12.90
CA GLU A 326 -15.23 2.89 13.15
C GLU A 326 -15.43 1.88 12.00
N PRO A 327 -16.19 0.79 12.21
CA PRO A 327 -16.56 -0.09 11.11
C PRO A 327 -17.21 0.70 9.96
N GLY A 328 -16.70 0.52 8.75
CA GLY A 328 -17.15 1.21 7.54
C GLY A 328 -16.33 2.46 7.17
N ASP A 329 -15.46 2.91 8.08
CA ASP A 329 -14.43 3.89 7.76
C ASP A 329 -13.28 3.24 7.00
N THR A 330 -12.45 4.08 6.38
CA THR A 330 -11.32 3.65 5.57
C THR A 330 -10.10 4.52 5.83
N VAL A 331 -8.92 4.00 5.52
CA VAL A 331 -7.68 4.79 5.45
C VAL A 331 -6.91 4.42 4.20
N PHE A 332 -6.37 5.43 3.54
CA PHE A 332 -5.59 5.31 2.32
C PHE A 332 -4.24 6.01 2.48
N TRP A 333 -3.18 5.41 1.93
CA TRP A 333 -1.86 6.02 1.88
C TRP A 333 -1.22 5.80 0.51
N HIS A 334 -0.55 6.85 0.03
CA HIS A 334 0.12 6.92 -1.25
C HIS A 334 1.15 5.78 -1.37
N CYS A 335 1.36 5.28 -2.59
CA CYS A 335 2.19 4.09 -2.83
C CYS A 335 3.63 4.17 -2.29
N ASP A 336 4.17 5.38 -2.13
CA ASP A 336 5.50 5.64 -1.58
C ASP A 336 5.53 5.95 -0.07
N VAL A 337 4.39 5.95 0.62
CA VAL A 337 4.32 6.28 2.06
C VAL A 337 4.80 5.09 2.90
N ILE A 338 5.69 5.40 3.83
CA ILE A 338 6.23 4.46 4.81
C ILE A 338 5.14 4.11 5.80
N HIS A 339 4.95 2.82 6.03
CA HIS A 339 3.92 2.33 6.92
C HIS A 339 4.36 1.06 7.66
N ALA A 340 3.71 0.78 8.79
CA ALA A 340 3.99 -0.36 9.65
C ALA A 340 2.72 -0.78 10.39
N VAL A 341 2.64 -2.03 10.84
CA VAL A 341 1.60 -2.45 11.79
C VAL A 341 2.16 -2.33 13.20
N GLU A 342 1.36 -1.82 14.15
CA GLU A 342 1.78 -1.76 15.56
C GLU A 342 2.25 -3.13 16.06
N ASN A 343 3.32 -3.15 16.85
CA ASN A 343 3.88 -4.41 17.36
C ASN A 343 2.92 -5.12 18.31
N GLU A 344 2.20 -4.37 19.13
CA GLU A 344 1.29 -4.89 20.16
C GLU A 344 -0.18 -4.62 19.82
N HIS A 345 -1.07 -5.44 20.38
CA HIS A 345 -2.51 -5.23 20.35
C HIS A 345 -3.06 -5.45 21.76
N ASN A 346 -3.15 -4.38 22.54
CA ASN A 346 -3.62 -4.38 23.93
C ASN A 346 -5.12 -4.01 24.05
N GLY A 347 -5.86 -4.12 22.95
CA GLY A 347 -7.30 -3.86 22.86
C GLY A 347 -8.13 -5.04 23.34
N GLU A 348 -9.46 -4.87 23.37
CA GLU A 348 -10.38 -5.87 23.92
C GLU A 348 -11.01 -6.80 22.86
N PHE A 349 -10.94 -6.43 21.58
CA PHE A 349 -11.61 -7.13 20.48
C PHE A 349 -10.70 -7.23 19.25
N ASP A 350 -11.00 -8.17 18.34
CA ASP A 350 -10.19 -8.35 17.13
C ASP A 350 -10.12 -7.06 16.27
N SER A 351 -8.92 -6.70 15.79
CA SER A 351 -8.71 -5.62 14.81
C SER A 351 -8.75 -6.20 13.40
N ASN A 352 -9.87 -5.94 12.69
CA ASN A 352 -10.20 -6.57 11.43
C ASN A 352 -10.33 -5.52 10.32
N VAL A 353 -9.70 -5.79 9.18
CA VAL A 353 -9.74 -4.92 8.00
C VAL A 353 -9.79 -5.74 6.69
N MET A 354 -10.34 -5.15 5.65
CA MET A 354 -10.14 -5.61 4.26
C MET A 354 -9.11 -4.73 3.58
N TYR A 355 -8.22 -5.33 2.80
CA TYR A 355 -7.30 -4.58 1.95
C TYR A 355 -8.03 -4.22 0.64
N ILE A 356 -8.25 -2.92 0.44
CA ILE A 356 -8.91 -2.35 -0.74
C ILE A 356 -8.14 -1.08 -1.12
N ALA A 357 -7.33 -1.20 -2.17
CA ALA A 357 -6.52 -0.10 -2.70
C ALA A 357 -7.32 0.78 -3.69
N ALA A 358 -6.75 1.92 -4.08
CA ALA A 358 -7.16 2.65 -5.27
C ALA A 358 -6.21 2.29 -6.42
N ALA A 359 -6.75 1.66 -7.47
CA ALA A 359 -6.02 1.32 -8.69
C ALA A 359 -6.76 1.94 -9.89
N PRO A 360 -6.14 2.90 -10.60
CA PRO A 360 -6.79 3.57 -11.74
C PRO A 360 -6.78 2.72 -13.01
N GLY A 361 -7.50 3.18 -14.03
CA GLY A 361 -7.52 2.57 -15.35
C GLY A 361 -6.26 2.89 -16.14
N CYS A 362 -5.44 1.89 -16.43
CA CYS A 362 -4.29 2.02 -17.32
C CYS A 362 -3.96 0.65 -17.94
N GLU A 363 -3.12 0.65 -18.97
CA GLU A 363 -2.76 -0.59 -19.68
C GLU A 363 -2.11 -1.63 -18.76
N LYS A 364 -1.26 -1.21 -17.80
CA LYS A 364 -0.64 -2.10 -16.81
C LYS A 364 -1.71 -2.82 -15.96
N ASN A 365 -2.70 -2.08 -15.48
CA ASN A 365 -3.76 -2.63 -14.63
C ASN A 365 -4.73 -3.52 -15.43
N ASP A 366 -5.08 -3.11 -16.65
CA ASP A 366 -5.93 -3.90 -17.55
C ASP A 366 -5.27 -5.26 -17.87
N ALA A 367 -3.94 -5.27 -18.09
CA ALA A 367 -3.19 -6.50 -18.34
C ALA A 367 -3.22 -7.47 -17.15
N TYR A 368 -3.22 -6.95 -15.90
CA TYR A 368 -3.37 -7.79 -14.72
C TYR A 368 -4.81 -8.30 -14.55
N LEU A 369 -5.83 -7.49 -14.86
CA LEU A 369 -7.24 -7.94 -14.80
C LEU A 369 -7.48 -9.19 -15.67
N GLN A 370 -6.85 -9.27 -16.85
CA GLN A 370 -6.92 -10.47 -17.70
C GLN A 370 -6.39 -11.75 -17.04
N ARG A 371 -5.46 -11.62 -16.08
CA ARG A 371 -4.91 -12.74 -15.31
C ARG A 371 -5.67 -12.99 -14.01
N GLN A 372 -6.19 -11.94 -13.36
CA GLN A 372 -6.96 -12.05 -12.12
C GLN A 372 -8.36 -12.65 -12.35
N LEU A 373 -9.02 -12.30 -13.46
CA LEU A 373 -10.38 -12.73 -13.74
C LEU A 373 -10.53 -14.27 -13.77
N PRO A 374 -9.65 -15.05 -14.44
CA PRO A 374 -9.68 -16.51 -14.35
C PRO A 374 -9.58 -17.05 -12.92
N SER A 375 -8.75 -16.44 -12.06
CA SER A 375 -8.66 -16.82 -10.65
C SER A 375 -9.97 -16.58 -9.91
N PHE A 376 -10.64 -15.45 -10.13
CA PHE A 376 -11.95 -15.18 -9.53
C PHE A 376 -13.02 -16.20 -9.96
N ILE A 377 -13.09 -16.51 -11.26
CA ILE A 377 -14.06 -17.49 -11.79
C ILE A 377 -13.84 -18.88 -11.18
N ALA A 378 -12.57 -19.30 -11.06
CA ALA A 378 -12.20 -20.59 -10.49
C ALA A 378 -12.20 -20.63 -8.95
N GLY A 379 -12.25 -19.48 -8.27
CA GLY A 379 -12.02 -19.36 -6.83
C GLY A 379 -10.56 -19.59 -6.40
N LYS A 380 -9.61 -19.48 -7.32
CA LYS A 380 -8.18 -19.63 -7.06
C LYS A 380 -7.58 -18.35 -6.47
N THR A 381 -6.42 -18.46 -5.84
CA THR A 381 -5.66 -17.32 -5.38
C THR A 381 -5.33 -16.38 -6.55
N PRO A 382 -5.45 -15.03 -6.41
CA PRO A 382 -5.00 -14.11 -7.44
C PRO A 382 -3.50 -14.28 -7.76
N PRO A 383 -3.06 -13.98 -9.00
CA PRO A 383 -1.73 -14.34 -9.50
C PRO A 383 -0.52 -13.72 -8.78
N ASP A 384 -0.71 -12.66 -7.99
CA ASP A 384 0.36 -11.97 -7.25
C ASP A 384 0.65 -12.59 -5.88
N PHE A 385 -0.15 -13.57 -5.44
CA PHE A 385 0.00 -14.21 -4.13
C PHE A 385 0.41 -15.67 -4.26
N ALA A 386 0.83 -16.26 -3.13
CA ALA A 386 1.11 -17.69 -3.05
C ALA A 386 -0.14 -18.50 -3.46
N PRO A 387 -0.01 -19.51 -4.34
CA PRO A 387 -1.14 -20.22 -4.93
C PRO A 387 -1.78 -21.22 -3.94
N ASP A 388 -2.26 -20.72 -2.80
CA ASP A 388 -2.87 -21.53 -1.74
C ASP A 388 -4.22 -22.14 -2.18
N ASP A 389 -4.94 -21.44 -3.07
CA ASP A 389 -6.19 -21.88 -3.71
C ASP A 389 -7.27 -22.35 -2.72
N PHE A 390 -7.26 -21.83 -1.49
CA PHE A 390 -8.17 -22.25 -0.42
C PHE A 390 -9.66 -22.17 -0.83
N GLU A 391 -10.06 -21.13 -1.55
CA GLU A 391 -11.47 -20.83 -1.83
C GLU A 391 -12.05 -21.57 -3.05
N VAL A 392 -11.30 -22.49 -3.66
CA VAL A 392 -11.77 -23.25 -4.83
C VAL A 392 -13.03 -24.05 -4.49
N ASP A 393 -13.08 -24.68 -3.32
CA ASP A 393 -14.17 -25.53 -2.84
C ASP A 393 -14.92 -24.93 -1.63
N PHE A 394 -14.70 -23.66 -1.31
CA PHE A 394 -15.41 -23.00 -0.20
C PHE A 394 -16.90 -22.79 -0.50
N ASN A 395 -17.74 -23.23 0.42
CA ASN A 395 -19.17 -22.94 0.40
C ASN A 395 -19.40 -21.46 0.72
N GLY A 396 -20.28 -20.82 -0.06
CA GLY A 396 -20.66 -19.42 0.15
C GLY A 396 -19.71 -18.39 -0.49
N ARG A 397 -18.71 -18.83 -1.27
CA ARG A 397 -17.84 -17.94 -2.05
C ARG A 397 -18.66 -17.03 -2.98
N ALA A 398 -18.20 -15.81 -3.19
CA ALA A 398 -18.76 -14.94 -4.23
C ALA A 398 -18.45 -15.49 -5.64
N THR A 399 -19.39 -15.29 -6.56
CA THR A 399 -19.27 -15.66 -7.98
C THR A 399 -19.62 -14.46 -8.85
N ALA A 400 -19.48 -14.62 -10.17
CA ALA A 400 -19.85 -13.59 -11.14
C ALA A 400 -21.32 -13.14 -11.04
N ASP A 401 -22.20 -13.96 -10.47
CA ASP A 401 -23.62 -13.62 -10.27
C ASP A 401 -23.83 -12.51 -9.23
N LEU A 402 -22.89 -12.33 -8.29
CA LEU A 402 -22.91 -11.26 -7.30
C LEU A 402 -22.44 -9.91 -7.88
N LEU A 403 -21.84 -9.91 -9.07
CA LEU A 403 -21.28 -8.69 -9.65
C LEU A 403 -22.38 -7.80 -10.23
N THR A 404 -22.43 -6.58 -9.71
CA THR A 404 -23.11 -5.44 -10.32
C THR A 404 -22.46 -5.10 -11.67
N PRO A 405 -23.12 -4.29 -12.53
CA PRO A 405 -22.49 -3.79 -13.75
C PRO A 405 -21.14 -3.08 -13.49
N LEU A 406 -21.05 -2.31 -12.40
CA LEU A 406 -19.81 -1.64 -11.99
C LEU A 406 -18.72 -2.66 -11.63
N GLY A 407 -19.06 -3.66 -10.80
CA GLY A 407 -18.12 -4.71 -10.41
C GLY A 407 -17.62 -5.54 -11.60
N LYS A 408 -18.48 -5.81 -12.59
CA LYS A 408 -18.08 -6.46 -13.85
C LYS A 408 -17.05 -5.62 -14.61
N GLN A 409 -17.34 -4.33 -14.79
CA GLN A 409 -16.43 -3.40 -15.46
C GLN A 409 -15.08 -3.29 -14.73
N GLN A 410 -15.09 -3.14 -13.40
CA GLN A 410 -13.87 -3.01 -12.60
C GLN A 410 -13.01 -4.30 -12.58
N LEU A 411 -13.62 -5.47 -12.80
CA LEU A 411 -12.92 -6.75 -12.98
C LEU A 411 -12.52 -7.06 -14.43
N GLY A 412 -12.80 -6.16 -15.38
CA GLY A 412 -12.45 -6.34 -16.79
C GLY A 412 -13.40 -7.26 -17.57
N ILE A 413 -14.61 -7.52 -17.05
CA ILE A 413 -15.67 -8.26 -17.74
C ILE A 413 -16.43 -7.27 -18.63
N LYS A 414 -16.37 -7.49 -19.95
CA LYS A 414 -17.05 -6.66 -20.96
C LYS A 414 -18.52 -7.01 -21.12
#